data_AF-A0A218P752-F1
#
_entry.id   AF-A0A218P752-F1
#
_cell.length_a   1.000
_cell.length_b   1.000
_cell.length_c   1.000
_cell.angle_alpha   90.00
_cell.angle_beta   90.00
_cell.angle_gamma   90.00
#
_symmetry.space_group_name_H-M   'P 1'
#
loop_
_entity.id
_entity.type
_entity.pdbx_description
1 polymer ?
#
loop_
_entity_poly.entity_id
_entity_poly.type
_entity_poly.pdbx_seq_one_letter_code
_entity_poly.pdbx_strand_id
1 'polypeptide(L)'
;MKVFIYNADGLTIPVEVEPGLPFKFRCSEEECGKEVVIEGVVRHADEAEFTEVLESTVTENPDFKKIREITARSLIFEGKVNGKDVVLPVESFDDFAKRFLDEVLVLR
;
A
#
# COMPACT_ATOMS: atom_id res chain seq x y z
N MET A 1 -9.66 5.63 -7.92
CA MET A 1 -9.96 4.57 -6.92
C MET A 1 -9.20 4.84 -5.64
N LYS A 2 -9.73 4.43 -4.48
CA LYS A 2 -9.05 4.57 -3.19
C LYS A 2 -8.25 3.33 -2.86
N VAL A 3 -7.01 3.51 -2.44
CA VAL A 3 -6.07 2.44 -2.12
C VAL A 3 -5.28 2.74 -0.86
N PHE A 4 -4.77 1.70 -0.23
CA PHE A 4 -3.73 1.79 0.81
C PHE A 4 -2.37 1.50 0.19
N ILE A 5 -1.41 2.40 0.39
CA ILE A 5 0.01 2.14 0.14
C ILE A 5 0.65 1.77 1.48
N TYR A 6 1.20 0.56 1.59
CA TYR A 6 1.80 0.10 2.84
C TYR A 6 3.27 0.49 2.93
N ASN A 7 3.73 0.76 4.15
CA ASN A 7 5.10 1.12 4.49
C ASN A 7 5.62 2.38 3.77
N ALA A 8 4.72 3.29 3.38
CA ALA A 8 5.08 4.62 2.87
C ALA A 8 5.64 5.44 4.03
N ASP A 9 6.97 5.53 4.08
CA ASP A 9 7.71 6.05 5.23
C ASP A 9 7.26 5.35 6.53
N GLY A 10 7.12 4.03 6.55
CA GLY A 10 6.69 3.30 7.75
C GLY A 10 5.22 3.46 8.13
N LEU A 11 4.40 4.11 7.31
CA LEU A 11 2.96 4.27 7.54
C LEU A 11 2.14 3.53 6.46
N THR A 12 0.89 3.20 6.80
CA THR A 12 -0.13 2.84 5.81
C THR A 12 -0.85 4.12 5.40
N ILE A 13 -0.69 4.54 4.15
CA ILE A 13 -1.23 5.81 3.68
C ILE A 13 -2.39 5.56 2.71
N PRO A 14 -3.61 6.04 3.02
CA PRO A 14 -4.73 6.02 2.10
C PRO A 14 -4.59 7.13 1.04
N VAL A 15 -4.72 6.78 -0.24
CA VAL A 15 -4.67 7.75 -1.35
C VAL A 15 -5.75 7.46 -2.38
N GLU A 16 -6.10 8.48 -3.15
CA GLU A 16 -6.94 8.34 -4.35
C GLU A 16 -6.07 8.44 -5.61
N VAL A 17 -6.15 7.42 -6.46
CA VAL A 17 -5.30 7.26 -7.65
C VAL A 17 -6.08 6.74 -8.84
N GLU A 18 -5.55 6.96 -10.04
CA GLU A 18 -5.95 6.26 -11.25
C GLU A 18 -4.80 5.33 -11.68
N PRO A 19 -4.99 3.99 -11.66
CA PRO A 19 -3.91 3.07 -11.98
C PRO A 19 -3.30 3.32 -13.36
N GLY A 20 -1.97 3.32 -13.43
CA GLY A 20 -1.20 3.63 -14.64
C GLY A 20 -0.94 5.13 -14.88
N LEU A 21 -1.58 6.04 -14.12
CA LEU A 21 -1.31 7.48 -14.20
C LEU A 21 -0.44 7.96 -13.03
N PRO A 22 0.46 8.92 -13.28
CA PRO A 22 1.26 9.53 -12.23
C PRO A 22 0.39 10.40 -11.33
N PHE A 23 0.68 10.36 -10.03
CA PHE A 23 0.04 11.21 -9.04
C PHE A 23 1.07 11.77 -8.05
N LYS A 24 0.66 12.82 -7.36
CA LYS A 24 1.39 13.40 -6.23
C LYS A 24 0.43 13.58 -5.07
N PHE A 25 0.84 13.10 -3.90
CA PHE A 25 0.10 13.21 -2.66
C PHE A 25 1.01 13.76 -1.57
N ARG A 26 0.44 14.61 -0.69
CA ARG A 26 1.13 15.14 0.48
C ARG A 26 0.23 14.96 1.69
N CYS A 27 0.76 14.33 2.73
CA CYS A 27 0.17 14.32 4.06
C CYS A 27 1.00 15.20 4.97
N SER A 28 0.35 16.13 5.66
CA SER A 28 1.02 17.01 6.62
C SER A 28 1.35 16.29 7.93
N GLU A 29 2.24 16.88 8.73
CA GLU A 29 2.53 16.40 10.09
C GLU A 29 1.30 16.39 10.99
N GLU A 30 0.37 17.33 10.81
CA GLU A 30 -0.89 17.38 11.57
C GLU A 30 -1.80 16.17 11.25
N GLU A 31 -1.80 15.71 10.01
CA GLU A 31 -2.68 14.62 9.55
C GLU A 31 -2.07 13.23 9.78
N CYS A 32 -0.77 13.07 9.52
CA CYS A 32 -0.09 11.77 9.56
C CYS A 32 0.88 11.61 10.75
N GLY A 33 1.01 12.62 11.62
CA GLY A 33 2.02 12.65 12.68
C GLY A 33 3.45 12.91 12.17
N LYS A 34 3.63 13.02 10.84
CA LYS A 34 4.84 13.44 10.14
C LYS A 34 4.53 13.81 8.69
N GLU A 35 5.41 14.59 8.08
CA GLU A 35 5.27 14.93 6.66
C GLU A 35 5.60 13.73 5.76
N VAL A 36 4.67 13.41 4.85
CA VAL A 36 4.85 12.37 3.83
C VAL A 36 4.49 12.94 2.47
N VAL A 37 5.42 12.87 1.53
CA VAL A 37 5.23 13.23 0.11
C VAL A 37 5.40 11.97 -0.73
N ILE A 38 4.36 11.62 -1.49
CA ILE A 38 4.35 10.45 -2.39
C ILE A 38 4.23 10.95 -3.81
N GLU A 39 5.13 10.50 -4.69
CA GLU A 39 5.13 10.84 -6.12
C GLU A 39 5.41 9.57 -6.92
N GLY A 40 4.50 9.17 -7.80
CA GLY A 40 4.70 7.94 -8.57
C GLY A 40 3.44 7.44 -9.25
N VAL A 41 3.42 6.15 -9.53
CA VAL A 41 2.31 5.48 -10.21
C VAL A 41 1.91 4.24 -9.40
N VAL A 42 0.61 4.03 -9.25
CA VAL A 42 0.08 2.72 -8.86
C VAL A 42 -0.18 1.94 -10.14
N ARG A 43 0.36 0.74 -10.27
CA ARG A 43 0.18 -0.10 -11.46
C ARG A 43 -0.20 -1.52 -11.10
N HIS A 44 -0.73 -2.23 -12.08
CA HIS A 44 -0.92 -3.67 -11.96
C HIS A 44 0.42 -4.40 -11.93
N ALA A 45 0.45 -5.45 -11.13
CA ALA A 45 1.53 -6.42 -11.00
C ALA A 45 0.94 -7.82 -11.11
N ASP A 46 1.75 -8.79 -11.54
CA ASP A 46 1.37 -10.18 -11.35
C ASP A 46 1.57 -10.61 -9.89
N GLU A 47 1.03 -11.78 -9.53
CA GLU A 47 1.05 -12.26 -8.14
C GLU A 47 2.49 -12.51 -7.64
N ALA A 48 3.41 -12.92 -8.53
CA ALA A 48 4.79 -13.20 -8.17
C ALA A 48 5.54 -11.92 -7.82
N GLU A 49 5.42 -10.90 -8.68
CA GLU A 49 5.97 -9.56 -8.44
C GLU A 49 5.39 -8.93 -7.17
N PHE A 50 4.07 -8.99 -6.99
CA PHE A 50 3.44 -8.48 -5.77
C PHE A 50 3.99 -9.19 -4.53
N THR A 51 4.15 -10.52 -4.59
CA THR A 51 4.65 -11.31 -3.47
C THR A 51 6.09 -10.95 -3.12
N GLU A 52 6.94 -10.71 -4.12
CA GLU A 52 8.31 -10.23 -3.90
C GLU A 52 8.33 -8.87 -3.20
N VAL A 53 7.55 -7.90 -3.69
CA VAL A 53 7.44 -6.56 -3.10
C VAL A 53 6.91 -6.62 -1.67
N LEU A 54 5.91 -7.47 -1.42
CA LEU A 54 5.35 -7.69 -0.10
C LEU A 54 6.40 -8.24 0.87
N GLU A 55 7.13 -9.28 0.49
CA GLU A 55 8.12 -9.91 1.37
C GLU A 55 9.33 -9.00 1.59
N SER A 56 9.74 -8.21 0.59
CA SER A 56 10.75 -7.16 0.78
C SER A 56 10.28 -6.13 1.80
N THR A 57 9.03 -5.67 1.68
CA THR A 57 8.43 -4.70 2.61
C THR A 57 8.40 -5.21 4.05
N VAL A 58 7.99 -6.48 4.25
CA VAL A 58 7.94 -7.10 5.59
C VAL A 58 9.34 -7.35 6.15
N THR A 59 10.31 -7.64 5.29
CA THR A 59 11.71 -7.84 5.69
C THR A 59 12.34 -6.52 6.13
N GLU A 60 12.10 -5.45 5.40
CA GLU A 60 12.57 -4.10 5.75
C GLU A 60 11.88 -3.55 6.99
N ASN A 61 10.58 -3.81 7.15
CA ASN A 61 9.79 -3.37 8.29
C ASN A 61 8.88 -4.49 8.84
N PRO A 62 9.33 -5.22 9.87
CA PRO A 62 8.58 -6.31 10.48
C PRO A 62 7.22 -5.95 11.07
N ASP A 63 6.95 -4.66 11.33
CA ASP A 63 5.65 -4.21 11.84
C ASP A 63 4.53 -4.43 10.80
N PHE A 64 4.89 -4.54 9.52
CA PHE A 64 3.96 -4.78 8.43
C PHE A 64 3.65 -6.26 8.19
N LYS A 65 4.07 -7.20 9.05
CA LYS A 65 3.81 -8.65 8.87
C LYS A 65 2.36 -9.02 8.55
N LYS A 66 1.39 -8.27 9.08
CA LYS A 66 -0.05 -8.50 8.81
C LYS A 66 -0.43 -8.39 7.34
N ILE A 67 0.32 -7.63 6.54
CA ILE A 67 -0.01 -7.48 5.11
C ILE A 67 0.16 -8.78 4.32
N ARG A 68 0.81 -9.82 4.89
CA ARG A 68 0.84 -11.18 4.31
C ARG A 68 -0.55 -11.80 4.13
N GLU A 69 -1.53 -11.33 4.88
CA GLU A 69 -2.94 -11.77 4.81
C GLU A 69 -3.65 -11.20 3.57
N ILE A 70 -3.04 -10.25 2.84
CA ILE A 70 -3.60 -9.71 1.59
C ILE A 70 -3.73 -10.84 0.56
N THR A 71 -4.97 -11.05 0.12
CA THR A 71 -5.34 -12.04 -0.90
C THR A 71 -5.42 -11.43 -2.30
N ALA A 72 -5.77 -10.14 -2.41
CA ALA A 72 -5.83 -9.42 -3.68
C ALA A 72 -4.45 -8.86 -4.09
N ARG A 73 -3.60 -9.73 -4.62
CA ARG A 73 -2.18 -9.47 -4.95
C ARG A 73 -2.01 -8.96 -6.38
N SER A 74 -2.46 -7.73 -6.65
CA SER A 74 -2.55 -7.24 -8.04
C SER A 74 -2.07 -5.82 -8.28
N LEU A 75 -1.72 -5.06 -7.23
CA LEU A 75 -1.35 -3.65 -7.35
C LEU A 75 -0.07 -3.36 -6.58
N ILE A 76 0.83 -2.60 -7.18
CA ILE A 76 2.00 -2.05 -6.52
C ILE A 76 2.13 -0.56 -6.81
N PHE A 77 2.82 0.14 -5.92
CA PHE A 77 3.25 1.52 -6.13
C PHE A 77 4.72 1.51 -6.53
N GLU A 78 5.06 2.30 -7.55
CA GLU A 78 6.44 2.60 -7.93
C GLU A 78 6.64 4.12 -7.97
N GLY A 79 7.68 4.60 -7.29
CA GLY A 79 8.01 6.01 -7.30
C GLY A 79 8.83 6.41 -6.08
N LYS A 80 8.56 7.61 -5.57
CA LYS A 80 9.28 8.22 -4.47
C LYS A 80 8.37 8.44 -3.27
N VAL A 81 8.88 8.12 -2.09
CA VAL A 81 8.32 8.55 -0.82
C VAL A 81 9.37 9.40 -0.11
N ASN A 82 9.04 10.66 0.18
CA ASN A 82 9.98 11.66 0.73
C ASN A 82 11.30 11.74 -0.06
N GLY A 83 11.21 11.62 -1.39
CA GLY A 83 12.36 11.67 -2.30
C GLY A 83 13.14 10.35 -2.47
N LYS A 84 12.90 9.34 -1.63
CA LYS A 84 13.52 8.01 -1.72
C LYS A 84 12.75 7.12 -2.69
N ASP A 85 13.45 6.52 -3.64
CA ASP A 85 12.87 5.54 -4.56
C ASP A 85 12.45 4.27 -3.82
N VAL A 86 11.21 3.83 -4.04
CA VAL A 86 10.61 2.66 -3.40
C VAL A 86 9.65 1.95 -4.35
N VAL A 87 9.45 0.66 -4.10
CA VAL A 87 8.36 -0.14 -4.65
C VAL A 87 7.59 -0.73 -3.48
N LEU A 88 6.28 -0.47 -3.39
CA LEU A 88 5.48 -0.79 -2.20
C LEU A 88 4.20 -1.55 -2.58
N PRO A 89 3.72 -2.48 -1.73
CA PRO A 89 2.49 -3.19 -2.00
C PRO A 89 1.29 -2.27 -1.81
N VAL A 90 0.26 -2.47 -2.63
CA VAL A 90 -0.95 -1.66 -2.63
C VAL A 90 -2.18 -2.56 -2.54
N GLU A 91 -3.10 -2.25 -1.63
CA GLU A 91 -4.41 -2.93 -1.53
C GLU A 91 -5.52 -1.91 -1.84
N SER A 92 -6.50 -2.31 -2.66
CA SER A 92 -7.67 -1.45 -2.88
C SER A 92 -8.53 -1.41 -1.62
N PHE A 93 -9.26 -0.30 -1.43
CA PHE A 93 -10.20 -0.22 -0.30
C PHE A 93 -11.28 -1.31 -0.37
N ASP A 94 -11.72 -1.66 -1.58
CA ASP A 94 -12.74 -2.69 -1.80
C ASP A 94 -12.22 -4.07 -1.40
N ASP A 95 -10.97 -4.40 -1.73
CA ASP A 95 -10.38 -5.69 -1.38
C ASP A 95 -10.04 -5.77 0.11
N PHE A 96 -9.52 -4.69 0.69
CA PHE A 96 -9.36 -4.58 2.14
C PHE A 96 -10.70 -4.80 2.86
N ALA A 97 -11.77 -4.16 2.40
CA ALA A 97 -13.10 -4.29 3.01
C ALA A 97 -13.65 -5.71 2.89
N LYS A 98 -13.51 -6.37 1.73
CA LYS A 98 -13.90 -7.77 1.55
C LYS A 98 -13.16 -8.68 2.52
N ARG A 99 -11.84 -8.57 2.58
CA ARG A 99 -11.00 -9.36 3.48
C ARG A 99 -11.36 -9.15 4.94
N PHE A 100 -11.55 -7.89 5.34
CA PHE A 100 -11.98 -7.55 6.70
C PHE A 100 -13.33 -8.17 7.05
N LEU A 101 -14.31 -8.12 6.14
CA LEU A 101 -15.61 -8.75 6.35
C LEU A 101 -15.52 -10.27 6.44
N ASP A 102 -14.70 -10.91 5.61
CA ASP A 102 -14.50 -12.36 5.65
C ASP A 102 -13.86 -12.79 6.97
N GLU A 103 -12.86 -12.06 7.47
CA GLU A 103 -12.23 -12.33 8.77
C GLU A 103 -13.20 -12.13 9.96
N VAL A 104 -14.05 -11.11 9.91
CA VAL A 104 -15.00 -10.79 11.00
C VAL A 104 -16.24 -11.69 10.98
N LEU A 105 -16.75 -12.06 9.80
CA LEU A 105 -17.97 -12.88 9.66
C LEU A 105 -17.71 -14.37 9.91
N VAL A 106 -16.47 -14.85 9.76
CA VAL A 106 -16.07 -16.24 10.07
C VAL A 106 -15.89 -16.46 11.59
N LEU A 107 -15.81 -15.40 12.40
CA LEU A 107 -15.79 -15.47 13.87
C LEU A 107 -17.21 -15.55 14.51
N ARG A 108 -18.19 -16.14 13.82
CA ARG A 108 -19.52 -16.45 14.36
C ARG A 108 -19.80 -17.93 14.46
#